data_AF-A0A958KNK3-F1
#
_entry.id   AF-A0A958KNK3-F1
#
_cell.length_a   1.000
_cell.length_b   1.000
_cell.length_c   1.000
_cell.angle_alpha   90.00
_cell.angle_beta   90.00
_cell.angle_gamma   90.00
#
_symmetry.space_group_name_H-M   'P 1'
#
loop_
_entity.id
_entity.type
_entity.pdbx_description
1 polymer ?
#
loop_
_entity_poly.entity_id
_entity_poly.type
_entity_poly.pdbx_seq_one_letter_code
_entity_poly.pdbx_strand_id
1 'polypeptide(L)'
;MEKKFDTAIVWLRRDLRIADNPALSAAVEKSKTVIPLFIWSPEEEGDWPPGSAAKCWLHHSLLELGAELKSRGADLLIKKGRCLDVIQELIADTNADYVTWNRLYEPSIIKRDEKVKHVLKGSSVKVESFNGSLLLEPWENLNKSGKPYKVFTPFWKSLVDQLQPAKPLGAPRSIKGAKLSRLKNLKVDDLCLLPKIPWDDGFYDYWNPGESGAKKALKEFAKRAAESYNEKRNRPDLPGTSRLSPHLHFGEISPKQIWHSLAHEDKPQPMSKSGPGTYLREIGWREFAHH
;
A
#
# COMPACT_ATOMS: atom_id res chain seq x y z
N MET A 1 -16.32 15.58 -22.24
CA MET A 1 -15.58 14.42 -21.73
C MET A 1 -14.10 14.76 -21.79
N GLU A 2 -13.39 14.75 -20.67
CA GLU A 2 -11.94 14.93 -20.68
C GLU A 2 -11.28 13.84 -21.54
N LYS A 3 -10.25 14.21 -22.29
CA LYS A 3 -9.50 13.28 -23.13
C LYS A 3 -8.77 12.28 -22.22
N LYS A 4 -9.12 10.99 -22.32
CA LYS A 4 -8.42 9.92 -21.60
C LYS A 4 -7.01 9.72 -22.14
N PHE A 5 -6.08 9.36 -21.26
CA PHE A 5 -4.77 8.83 -21.60
C PHE A 5 -4.91 7.51 -22.35
N ASP A 6 -3.99 7.20 -23.25
CA ASP A 6 -4.02 5.97 -24.04
C ASP A 6 -3.64 4.75 -23.20
N THR A 7 -2.51 4.83 -22.49
CA THR A 7 -1.99 3.72 -21.68
C THR A 7 -1.39 4.26 -20.39
N ALA A 8 -1.94 3.79 -19.26
CA ALA A 8 -1.37 4.09 -17.94
C ALA A 8 -0.52 2.95 -17.40
N ILE A 9 0.63 3.29 -16.83
CA ILE A 9 1.39 2.40 -15.96
C ILE A 9 1.00 2.71 -14.50
N VAL A 10 0.61 1.69 -13.76
CA VAL A 10 0.39 1.78 -12.30
C VAL A 10 1.55 1.06 -11.62
N TRP A 11 2.46 1.82 -11.02
CA TRP A 11 3.64 1.25 -10.36
C TRP A 11 3.34 0.88 -8.91
N LEU A 12 3.00 -0.40 -8.72
CA LEU A 12 2.69 -1.05 -7.45
C LEU A 12 3.98 -1.49 -6.73
N ARG A 13 4.04 -1.21 -5.43
CA ARG A 13 5.16 -1.49 -4.51
C ARG A 13 4.60 -1.99 -3.17
N ARG A 14 4.48 -1.12 -2.15
CA ARG A 14 3.93 -1.44 -0.82
C ARG A 14 2.46 -1.02 -0.72
N ASP A 15 1.71 -1.37 -1.76
CA ASP A 15 0.30 -1.06 -1.98
C ASP A 15 -0.36 -2.20 -2.78
N LEU A 16 -0.05 -3.44 -2.38
CA LEU A 16 -0.45 -4.69 -3.03
C LEU A 16 -1.93 -5.02 -2.79
N ARG A 17 -2.82 -4.12 -3.21
CA ARG A 17 -4.28 -4.23 -3.10
C ARG A 17 -4.99 -3.55 -4.26
N ILE A 18 -6.23 -3.96 -4.50
CA ILE A 18 -7.14 -3.36 -5.47
C ILE A 18 -8.06 -2.33 -4.81
N ALA A 19 -8.60 -2.64 -3.63
CA ALA A 19 -9.48 -1.72 -2.91
C ALA A 19 -8.68 -0.57 -2.30
N ASP A 20 -9.30 0.62 -2.24
CA ASP A 20 -8.69 1.83 -1.68
C ASP A 20 -7.29 2.13 -2.19
N ASN A 21 -7.04 1.88 -3.48
CA ASN A 21 -5.76 2.16 -4.14
C ASN A 21 -5.91 3.36 -5.08
N PRO A 22 -5.57 4.59 -4.65
CA PRO A 22 -5.85 5.79 -5.44
C PRO A 22 -5.04 5.88 -6.74
N ALA A 23 -3.81 5.37 -6.77
CA ALA A 23 -3.04 5.27 -8.01
C ALA A 23 -3.73 4.36 -9.04
N LEU A 24 -4.16 3.17 -8.62
CA LEU A 24 -4.88 2.24 -9.48
C LEU A 24 -6.24 2.82 -9.93
N SER A 25 -7.00 3.41 -9.01
CA SER A 25 -8.28 4.05 -9.33
C SER A 25 -8.11 5.17 -10.37
N ALA A 26 -7.12 6.05 -10.19
CA ALA A 26 -6.85 7.14 -11.13
C ALA A 26 -6.46 6.62 -12.53
N ALA A 27 -5.62 5.58 -12.61
CA ALA A 27 -5.26 4.98 -13.88
C ALA A 27 -6.45 4.37 -14.61
N VAL A 28 -7.32 3.63 -13.90
CA VAL A 28 -8.53 3.03 -14.48
C VAL A 28 -9.53 4.10 -14.95
N GLU A 29 -9.69 5.16 -14.18
CA GLU A 29 -10.62 6.24 -14.49
C GLU A 29 -10.15 7.05 -15.72
N LYS A 30 -8.89 7.47 -15.72
CA LYS A 30 -8.36 8.46 -16.67
C LYS A 30 -7.76 7.86 -17.95
N SER A 31 -7.71 6.53 -18.10
CA SER A 31 -6.98 5.89 -19.21
C SER A 31 -7.83 4.88 -19.98
N LYS A 32 -7.44 4.59 -21.23
CA LYS A 32 -8.10 3.56 -22.06
C LYS A 32 -7.61 2.16 -21.69
N THR A 33 -6.32 2.01 -21.42
CA THR A 33 -5.71 0.76 -20.96
C THR A 33 -4.77 0.99 -19.78
N VAL A 34 -4.56 -0.06 -18.97
CA VAL A 34 -3.75 -0.03 -17.75
C VAL A 34 -2.74 -1.17 -17.74
N ILE A 35 -1.52 -0.89 -17.32
CA ILE A 35 -0.44 -1.83 -17.05
C ILE A 35 -0.12 -1.76 -15.55
N PRO A 36 -0.67 -2.67 -14.72
CA PRO A 36 -0.19 -2.87 -13.36
C PRO A 36 1.25 -3.40 -13.40
N LEU A 37 2.17 -2.66 -12.79
CA LEU A 37 3.61 -2.96 -12.81
C LEU A 37 4.13 -3.14 -11.39
N PHE A 38 4.77 -4.27 -11.12
CA PHE A 38 5.62 -4.49 -9.95
C PHE A 38 7.08 -4.61 -10.39
N ILE A 39 7.98 -3.91 -9.71
CA ILE A 39 9.42 -3.96 -9.98
C ILE A 39 10.15 -4.47 -8.73
N TRP A 40 10.81 -5.61 -8.85
CA TRP A 40 11.70 -6.11 -7.83
C TRP A 40 13.06 -5.41 -7.90
N SER A 41 13.31 -4.50 -6.97
CA SER A 41 14.55 -3.73 -6.87
C SER A 41 14.98 -3.54 -5.41
N PRO A 42 15.40 -4.62 -4.73
CA PRO A 42 15.77 -4.56 -3.30
C PRO A 42 16.99 -3.65 -3.06
N GLU A 43 17.85 -3.48 -4.06
CA GLU A 43 19.02 -2.56 -4.02
C GLU A 43 18.60 -1.08 -3.95
N GLU A 44 17.35 -0.75 -4.30
CA GLU A 44 16.80 0.61 -4.23
C GLU A 44 15.95 0.86 -2.97
N GLU A 45 15.90 -0.10 -2.03
CA GLU A 45 15.19 0.05 -0.74
C GLU A 45 16.05 0.70 0.37
N GLY A 46 17.28 1.12 0.04
CA GLY A 46 18.23 1.71 0.99
C GLY A 46 19.01 0.65 1.78
N ASP A 47 19.43 1.00 2.99
CA ASP A 47 20.36 0.16 3.78
C ASP A 47 19.74 -1.14 4.31
N TRP A 48 18.41 -1.28 4.23
CA TRP A 48 17.65 -2.38 4.83
C TRP A 48 16.79 -3.09 3.77
N PRO A 49 17.40 -3.89 2.89
CA PRO A 49 16.64 -4.69 1.94
C PRO A 49 15.77 -5.73 2.67
N PRO A 50 14.68 -6.20 2.06
CA PRO A 50 13.75 -7.14 2.68
C PRO A 50 14.44 -8.45 3.09
N GLY A 51 14.22 -8.84 4.36
CA GLY A 51 14.67 -10.12 4.91
C GLY A 51 13.85 -11.32 4.41
N SER A 52 14.24 -12.53 4.82
CA SER A 52 13.63 -13.78 4.31
C SER A 52 12.12 -13.86 4.55
N ALA A 53 11.64 -13.50 5.75
CA ALA A 53 10.21 -13.49 6.07
C ALA A 53 9.41 -12.50 5.22
N ALA A 54 9.95 -11.29 5.02
CA ALA A 54 9.34 -10.29 4.16
C ALA A 54 9.26 -10.75 2.69
N LYS A 55 10.30 -11.43 2.20
CA LYS A 55 10.31 -12.03 0.85
C LYS A 55 9.26 -13.15 0.71
N CYS A 56 9.15 -14.03 1.71
CA CYS A 56 8.12 -15.08 1.72
C CYS A 56 6.71 -14.49 1.71
N TRP A 57 6.47 -13.46 2.52
CA TRP A 57 5.21 -12.73 2.51
C TRP A 57 4.93 -12.14 1.12
N LEU A 58 5.87 -11.36 0.59
CA LEU A 58 5.78 -10.70 -0.72
C LEU A 58 5.46 -11.67 -1.86
N HIS A 59 6.08 -12.87 -1.85
CA HIS A 59 5.80 -13.91 -2.83
C HIS A 59 4.30 -14.22 -2.94
N HIS A 60 3.69 -14.55 -1.80
CA HIS A 60 2.27 -14.91 -1.75
C HIS A 60 1.36 -13.72 -2.04
N SER A 61 1.72 -12.52 -1.57
CA SER A 61 0.98 -11.29 -1.87
C SER A 61 0.96 -10.97 -3.36
N LEU A 62 2.08 -11.17 -4.07
CA LEU A 62 2.15 -10.96 -5.52
C LEU A 62 1.34 -12.01 -6.29
N LEU A 63 1.31 -13.26 -5.84
CA LEU A 63 0.46 -14.29 -6.42
C LEU A 63 -1.03 -13.93 -6.28
N GLU A 64 -1.47 -13.53 -5.08
CA GLU A 64 -2.86 -13.13 -4.85
C GLU A 64 -3.22 -11.88 -5.67
N LEU A 65 -2.38 -10.84 -5.64
CA LEU A 65 -2.59 -9.62 -6.41
C LEU A 65 -2.67 -9.90 -7.91
N GLY A 66 -1.79 -10.74 -8.44
CA GLY A 66 -1.79 -11.14 -9.84
C GLY A 66 -3.08 -11.86 -10.23
N ALA A 67 -3.56 -12.78 -9.39
CA ALA A 67 -4.83 -13.47 -9.62
C ALA A 67 -6.03 -12.51 -9.58
N GLU A 68 -6.04 -11.57 -8.65
CA GLU A 68 -7.12 -10.60 -8.48
C GLU A 68 -7.14 -9.54 -9.60
N LEU A 69 -5.98 -9.09 -10.09
CA LEU A 69 -5.91 -8.25 -11.28
C LEU A 69 -6.45 -9.00 -12.51
N LYS A 70 -6.07 -10.28 -12.66
CA LYS A 70 -6.45 -11.10 -13.80
C LYS A 70 -7.96 -11.35 -13.83
N SER A 71 -8.57 -11.63 -12.68
CA SER A 71 -10.03 -11.78 -12.56
C SER A 71 -10.79 -10.50 -12.97
N ARG A 72 -10.13 -9.34 -12.91
CA ARG A 72 -10.67 -8.03 -13.30
C ARG A 72 -10.29 -7.59 -14.72
N GLY A 73 -9.51 -8.38 -15.45
CA GLY A 73 -9.15 -8.12 -16.84
C GLY A 73 -7.78 -7.48 -17.09
N ALA A 74 -6.87 -7.51 -16.12
CA ALA A 74 -5.50 -7.04 -16.29
C ALA A 74 -4.47 -8.03 -15.76
N ASP A 75 -3.33 -8.17 -16.42
CA ASP A 75 -2.22 -8.98 -15.92
C ASP A 75 -1.25 -8.11 -15.11
N LEU A 76 -0.69 -8.66 -14.04
CA LEU A 76 0.43 -8.04 -13.32
C LEU A 76 1.71 -8.22 -14.14
N LEU A 77 2.32 -7.10 -14.55
CA LEU A 77 3.65 -7.09 -15.15
C LEU A 77 4.70 -7.07 -14.03
N ILE A 78 5.54 -8.10 -13.98
CA ILE A 78 6.64 -8.22 -13.03
C ILE A 78 7.96 -8.03 -13.78
N LYS A 79 8.75 -7.08 -13.28
CA LYS A 79 10.10 -6.78 -13.76
C LYS A 79 11.09 -6.84 -12.60
N LYS A 80 12.38 -6.91 -12.92
CA LYS A 80 13.48 -6.85 -11.96
C LYS A 80 14.54 -5.88 -12.48
N GLY A 81 15.09 -5.05 -11.61
CA GLY A 81 16.14 -4.09 -11.95
C GLY A 81 15.81 -2.67 -11.48
N ARG A 82 16.64 -1.72 -11.90
CA ARG A 82 16.50 -0.31 -11.52
C ARG A 82 15.18 0.27 -12.02
N CYS A 83 14.42 0.86 -11.10
CA CYS A 83 13.03 1.24 -11.35
C CYS A 83 12.89 2.28 -12.45
N LEU A 84 13.76 3.29 -12.49
CA LEU A 84 13.75 4.30 -13.56
C LEU A 84 13.94 3.67 -14.94
N ASP A 85 14.96 2.83 -15.08
CA ASP A 85 15.34 2.23 -16.36
C ASP A 85 14.20 1.34 -16.88
N VAL A 86 13.62 0.52 -16.01
CA VAL A 86 12.46 -0.33 -16.33
C VAL A 86 11.24 0.47 -16.74
N ILE A 87 10.93 1.58 -16.04
CA ILE A 87 9.77 2.42 -16.37
C ILE A 87 9.97 3.11 -17.72
N GLN A 88 11.17 3.60 -18.02
CA GLN A 88 11.47 4.23 -19.30
C GLN A 88 11.39 3.24 -20.48
N GLU A 89 11.96 2.04 -20.31
CA GLU A 89 11.84 0.95 -21.29
C GLU A 89 10.37 0.62 -21.54
N LEU A 90 9.58 0.47 -20.47
CA LEU A 90 8.16 0.16 -20.59
C LEU A 90 7.38 1.27 -21.30
N ILE A 91 7.66 2.54 -21.00
CA ILE A 91 7.05 3.68 -21.70
C ILE A 91 7.34 3.61 -23.20
N ALA A 92 8.60 3.33 -23.57
CA ALA A 92 9.00 3.22 -24.97
C ALA A 92 8.31 2.05 -25.69
N ASP A 93 8.21 0.89 -25.03
CA ASP A 93 7.61 -0.31 -25.61
C ASP A 93 6.08 -0.21 -25.77
N THR A 94 5.41 0.55 -24.89
CA THR A 94 3.93 0.58 -24.84
C THR A 94 3.34 1.93 -25.21
N ASN A 95 4.16 2.94 -25.50
CA ASN A 95 3.74 4.34 -25.67
C ASN A 95 2.88 4.83 -24.49
N ALA A 96 3.24 4.45 -23.26
CA ALA A 96 2.49 4.89 -22.09
C ALA A 96 2.62 6.40 -21.90
N ASP A 97 1.49 7.08 -21.79
CA ASP A 97 1.38 8.53 -21.67
C ASP A 97 0.98 8.99 -20.26
N TYR A 98 0.76 8.03 -19.35
CA TYR A 98 0.42 8.29 -17.95
C TYR A 98 1.09 7.29 -17.00
N VAL A 99 1.71 7.79 -15.93
CA VAL A 99 2.32 6.95 -14.88
C VAL A 99 1.77 7.38 -13.53
N THR A 100 1.30 6.40 -12.76
CA THR A 100 0.70 6.61 -11.44
C THR A 100 1.33 5.72 -10.39
N TRP A 101 1.43 6.23 -9.17
CA TRP A 101 1.90 5.44 -8.02
C TRP A 101 1.45 6.02 -6.67
N ASN A 102 1.44 5.21 -5.62
CA ASN A 102 1.18 5.70 -4.25
C ASN A 102 2.48 6.10 -3.54
N ARG A 103 2.51 7.20 -2.80
CA ARG A 103 3.73 7.69 -2.14
C ARG A 103 4.19 6.73 -1.04
N LEU A 104 5.51 6.62 -0.93
CA LEU A 104 6.24 5.99 0.17
C LEU A 104 7.16 7.06 0.79
N TYR A 105 7.47 6.92 2.07
CA TYR A 105 7.96 8.05 2.88
C TYR A 105 9.36 7.82 3.45
N GLU A 106 9.98 6.69 3.14
CA GLU A 106 11.37 6.43 3.50
C GLU A 106 12.31 7.34 2.69
N PRO A 107 13.34 7.96 3.31
CA PRO A 107 14.19 8.94 2.63
C PRO A 107 14.87 8.44 1.35
N SER A 108 15.33 7.18 1.32
CA SER A 108 15.91 6.55 0.13
C SER A 108 14.89 6.42 -1.00
N ILE A 109 13.66 6.04 -0.64
CA ILE A 109 12.56 5.85 -1.57
C ILE A 109 12.05 7.19 -2.11
N ILE A 110 11.93 8.22 -1.27
CA ILE A 110 11.58 9.58 -1.69
C ILE A 110 12.58 10.06 -2.74
N LYS A 111 13.88 9.95 -2.48
CA LYS A 111 14.94 10.36 -3.42
C LYS A 111 14.84 9.62 -4.76
N ARG A 112 14.55 8.31 -4.73
CA ARG A 112 14.32 7.51 -5.95
C ARG A 112 13.10 8.01 -6.72
N ASP A 113 11.97 8.17 -6.05
CA ASP A 113 10.71 8.58 -6.67
C ASP A 113 10.79 10.02 -7.23
N GLU A 114 11.51 10.92 -6.55
CA GLU A 114 11.83 12.27 -7.03
C GLU A 114 12.66 12.21 -8.31
N LYS A 115 13.69 11.36 -8.36
CA LYS A 115 14.51 11.15 -9.56
C LYS A 115 13.66 10.61 -10.71
N VAL A 116 12.82 9.61 -10.46
CA VAL A 116 11.89 9.07 -11.47
C VAL A 116 10.96 10.17 -11.98
N LYS A 117 10.31 10.90 -11.09
CA LYS A 117 9.39 11.99 -11.46
C LYS A 117 10.09 13.11 -12.23
N HIS A 118 11.31 13.46 -11.86
CA HIS A 118 12.10 14.50 -12.53
C HIS A 118 12.44 14.09 -13.96
N VAL A 119 12.92 12.87 -14.17
CA VAL A 119 13.27 12.36 -15.51
C VAL A 119 12.03 12.25 -16.39
N LEU A 120 10.93 11.72 -15.86
CA LEU A 120 9.69 11.57 -16.63
C LEU A 120 9.02 12.91 -16.99
N LYS A 121 9.16 13.95 -16.16
CA LYS A 121 8.67 15.30 -16.49
C LYS A 121 9.34 15.92 -17.72
N GLY A 122 10.54 15.46 -18.09
CA GLY A 122 11.21 15.86 -19.33
C GLY A 122 10.63 15.22 -20.60
N SER A 123 9.61 14.36 -20.47
CA SER A 123 8.95 13.64 -21.57
C SER A 123 7.48 14.07 -21.73
N SER A 124 6.80 13.56 -22.74
CA SER A 124 5.35 13.77 -22.96
C SER A 124 4.46 13.00 -21.98
N VAL A 125 5.03 12.30 -20.98
CA VAL A 125 4.31 11.44 -20.04
C VAL A 125 3.82 12.23 -18.84
N LYS A 126 2.52 12.14 -18.56
CA LYS A 126 1.95 12.68 -17.32
C LYS A 126 2.31 11.78 -16.14
N VAL A 127 2.73 12.37 -15.03
CA VAL A 127 3.05 11.64 -13.80
C VAL A 127 2.22 12.15 -12.62
N GLU A 128 1.52 11.25 -11.94
CA GLU A 128 0.75 11.54 -10.73
C GLU A 128 1.10 10.57 -9.59
N SER A 129 1.15 11.09 -8.37
CA SER A 129 1.44 10.30 -7.17
C SER A 129 0.44 10.64 -6.09
N PHE A 130 -0.02 9.66 -5.31
CA PHE A 130 -1.16 9.81 -4.39
C PHE A 130 -0.83 9.36 -2.96
N ASN A 131 -1.58 9.86 -1.97
CA ASN A 131 -1.55 9.27 -0.62
C ASN A 131 -2.35 7.95 -0.62
N GLY A 132 -1.65 6.83 -0.59
CA GLY A 132 -2.24 5.50 -0.45
C GLY A 132 -1.87 4.79 0.85
N SER A 133 -0.98 5.36 1.66
CA SER A 133 -0.31 4.62 2.74
C SER A 133 -0.57 5.22 4.13
N LEU A 134 -1.08 6.45 4.19
CA LEU A 134 -1.31 7.22 5.41
C LEU A 134 -2.76 7.74 5.47
N LEU A 135 -3.21 8.10 6.67
CA LEU A 135 -4.49 8.76 6.89
C LEU A 135 -4.45 10.22 6.40
N LEU A 136 -3.35 10.91 6.68
CA LEU A 136 -3.03 12.27 6.23
C LEU A 136 -1.59 12.32 5.73
N GLU A 137 -1.29 13.26 4.84
CA GLU A 137 0.11 13.50 4.46
C GLU A 137 0.89 14.13 5.63
N PRO A 138 2.20 13.83 5.80
CA PRO A 138 2.99 14.39 6.89
C PRO A 138 3.02 15.93 6.91
N TRP A 139 2.99 16.56 5.73
CA TRP A 139 2.96 18.02 5.62
C TRP A 139 1.56 18.64 5.81
N GLU A 140 0.50 17.84 5.91
CA GLU A 140 -0.85 18.33 6.24
C GLU A 140 -1.02 18.48 7.76
N ASN A 141 -0.43 17.60 8.58
CA ASN A 141 -0.58 17.63 10.03
C ASN A 141 0.56 18.38 10.75
N LEU A 142 0.59 19.71 10.63
CA LEU A 142 1.60 20.58 11.25
C LEU A 142 1.11 21.21 12.55
N ASN A 143 2.05 21.59 13.42
CA ASN A 143 1.73 22.35 14.63
C ASN A 143 1.35 23.81 14.30
N LYS A 144 0.89 24.57 15.30
CA LYS A 144 0.49 25.98 15.14
C LYS A 144 1.60 26.91 14.61
N SER A 145 2.86 26.50 14.64
CA SER A 145 4.01 27.21 14.09
C SER A 145 4.41 26.71 12.69
N GLY A 146 3.61 25.85 12.06
CA GLY A 146 3.89 25.26 10.74
C GLY A 146 5.03 24.24 10.74
N LYS A 147 5.39 23.66 11.89
CA LYS A 147 6.47 22.67 12.01
C LYS A 147 5.93 21.26 12.30
N PRO A 148 6.68 20.20 11.97
CA PRO A 148 6.33 18.84 12.37
C PRO A 148 6.17 18.71 13.89
N TYR A 149 5.25 17.84 14.33
CA TYR A 149 5.10 17.52 15.74
C TYR A 149 6.27 16.64 16.23
N LYS A 150 6.74 16.91 17.44
CA LYS A 150 7.79 16.11 18.11
C LYS A 150 7.26 15.26 19.27
N VAL A 151 5.96 15.38 19.57
CA VAL A 151 5.30 14.68 20.69
C VAL A 151 4.01 14.07 20.15
N PHE A 152 3.79 12.80 20.46
CA PHE A 152 2.67 12.02 19.93
C PHE A 152 1.29 12.56 20.32
N THR A 153 1.07 12.89 21.59
CA THR A 153 -0.27 13.31 22.06
C THR A 153 -0.82 14.54 21.31
N PRO A 154 -0.10 15.66 21.14
CA PRO A 154 -0.60 16.77 20.34
C PRO A 154 -0.68 16.45 18.84
N PHE A 155 0.23 15.63 18.29
CA PHE A 155 0.12 15.11 16.92
C PHE A 155 -1.21 14.37 16.70
N TRP A 156 -1.52 13.42 17.58
CA TRP A 156 -2.69 12.58 17.49
C TRP A 156 -3.99 13.38 17.63
N LYS A 157 -4.07 14.29 18.60
CA LYS A 157 -5.22 15.19 18.74
C LYS A 157 -5.45 15.98 17.46
N SER A 158 -4.40 16.60 16.92
CA SER A 158 -4.49 17.40 15.70
C SER A 158 -4.88 16.55 14.48
N LEU A 159 -4.33 15.34 14.35
CA LEU A 159 -4.67 14.40 13.30
C LEU A 159 -6.16 14.03 13.35
N VAL A 160 -6.67 13.62 14.51
CA VAL A 160 -8.09 13.24 14.68
C VAL A 160 -9.03 14.42 14.42
N ASP A 161 -8.67 15.63 14.86
CA ASP A 161 -9.50 16.83 14.64
C ASP A 161 -9.60 17.18 13.14
N GLN A 162 -8.50 17.05 12.42
CA GLN A 162 -8.43 17.26 10.96
C GLN A 162 -9.04 16.12 10.17
N LEU A 163 -9.09 14.92 10.74
CA LEU A 163 -9.57 13.75 10.05
C LEU A 163 -11.04 13.91 9.66
N GLN A 164 -11.21 13.99 8.34
CA GLN A 164 -12.44 13.70 7.63
C GLN A 164 -12.10 12.61 6.61
N PRO A 165 -11.78 11.38 7.05
CA PRO A 165 -11.31 10.36 6.12
C PRO A 165 -12.45 10.09 5.16
N ALA A 166 -12.23 10.46 3.89
CA ALA A 166 -13.13 10.09 2.82
C ALA A 166 -13.36 8.57 2.87
N LYS A 167 -14.57 8.15 2.52
CA LYS A 167 -14.87 6.71 2.43
C LYS A 167 -13.79 6.04 1.57
N PRO A 168 -13.22 4.91 2.01
CA PRO A 168 -12.22 4.18 1.23
C PRO A 168 -12.71 3.95 -0.19
N LEU A 169 -11.84 4.11 -1.19
CA LEU A 169 -12.22 3.93 -2.58
C LEU A 169 -12.64 2.47 -2.82
N GLY A 170 -13.72 2.29 -3.58
CA GLY A 170 -14.13 0.96 -4.02
C GLY A 170 -13.09 0.32 -4.94
N ALA A 171 -12.98 -1.01 -4.89
CA ALA A 171 -12.17 -1.77 -5.84
C ALA A 171 -12.73 -1.62 -7.27
N PRO A 172 -11.93 -1.23 -8.29
CA PRO A 172 -12.40 -1.18 -9.67
C PRO A 172 -12.99 -2.50 -10.14
N ARG A 173 -14.26 -2.52 -10.58
CA ARG A 173 -14.97 -3.75 -10.97
C ARG A 173 -14.36 -4.43 -12.21
N SER A 174 -13.80 -3.65 -13.11
CA SER A 174 -13.12 -4.12 -14.32
C SER A 174 -11.98 -3.18 -14.64
N ILE A 175 -10.88 -3.75 -15.13
CA ILE A 175 -9.67 -3.07 -15.56
C ILE A 175 -9.45 -3.46 -17.01
N LYS A 176 -9.33 -2.47 -17.90
CA LYS A 176 -8.91 -2.72 -19.29
C LYS A 176 -7.40 -2.90 -19.32
N GLY A 177 -6.93 -4.12 -19.09
CA GLY A 177 -5.51 -4.44 -19.16
C GLY A 177 -4.93 -4.22 -20.55
N ALA A 178 -3.74 -3.65 -20.64
CA ALA A 178 -3.00 -3.63 -21.89
C ALA A 178 -2.50 -5.05 -22.24
N LYS A 179 -2.34 -5.34 -23.53
CA LYS A 179 -1.81 -6.63 -23.97
C LYS A 179 -0.30 -6.69 -23.72
N LEU A 180 0.13 -7.54 -22.80
CA LEU A 180 1.55 -7.69 -22.42
C LEU A 180 2.31 -8.73 -23.25
N SER A 181 1.71 -9.36 -24.26
CA SER A 181 2.28 -10.53 -24.96
C SER A 181 3.62 -10.28 -25.66
N ARG A 182 3.98 -9.02 -25.92
CA ARG A 182 5.27 -8.62 -26.50
C ARG A 182 6.32 -8.26 -25.46
N LEU A 183 5.93 -8.16 -24.19
CA LEU A 183 6.81 -7.77 -23.09
C LEU A 183 7.29 -9.01 -22.35
N LYS A 184 8.57 -9.05 -22.00
CA LYS A 184 9.08 -10.04 -21.06
C LYS A 184 8.45 -9.79 -19.68
N ASN A 185 7.58 -10.67 -19.25
CA ASN A 185 6.95 -10.68 -17.92
C ASN A 185 7.56 -11.82 -17.09
N LEU A 186 8.15 -11.49 -15.93
CA LEU A 186 8.64 -12.50 -15.00
C LEU A 186 7.47 -13.17 -14.28
N LYS A 187 7.63 -14.44 -13.94
CA LYS A 187 6.77 -15.09 -12.94
C LYS A 187 7.24 -14.69 -11.54
N VAL A 188 6.35 -14.80 -10.56
CA VAL A 188 6.73 -14.57 -9.15
C VAL A 188 7.86 -15.51 -8.73
N ASP A 189 7.84 -16.76 -9.20
CA ASP A 189 8.90 -17.75 -8.94
C ASP A 189 10.28 -17.31 -9.44
N ASP A 190 10.34 -16.56 -10.55
CA ASP A 190 11.60 -16.06 -11.13
C ASP A 190 12.29 -15.05 -10.19
N LEU A 191 11.57 -14.48 -9.22
CA LEU A 191 12.12 -13.59 -8.21
C LEU A 191 12.87 -14.33 -7.10
N CYS A 192 12.72 -15.66 -6.99
CA CYS A 192 13.39 -16.51 -6.00
C CYS A 192 13.22 -15.99 -4.55
N LEU A 193 11.99 -15.63 -4.19
CA LEU A 193 11.66 -15.01 -2.90
C LEU A 193 11.48 -16.01 -1.75
N LEU A 194 11.11 -17.26 -2.07
CA LEU A 194 10.93 -18.33 -1.10
C LEU A 194 12.29 -18.82 -0.58
N PRO A 195 12.34 -19.37 0.65
CA PRO A 195 13.59 -19.72 1.27
C PRO A 195 14.10 -21.05 0.72
N LYS A 196 15.43 -21.20 0.67
CA LYS A 196 16.06 -22.47 0.25
C LYS A 196 15.98 -23.54 1.34
N ILE A 197 16.02 -23.11 2.60
CA ILE A 197 15.80 -23.95 3.77
C ILE A 197 14.34 -23.73 4.17
N PRO A 198 13.50 -24.77 4.29
CA PRO A 198 12.06 -24.64 4.53
C PRO A 198 11.76 -24.27 5.99
N TRP A 199 12.29 -23.14 6.46
CA TRP A 199 12.00 -22.58 7.78
C TRP A 199 10.59 -21.97 7.84
N ASP A 200 9.98 -21.73 6.68
CA ASP A 200 8.63 -21.22 6.49
C ASP A 200 7.54 -22.28 6.71
N ASP A 201 7.92 -23.51 7.05
CA ASP A 201 6.98 -24.52 7.52
C ASP A 201 6.22 -24.03 8.77
N GLY A 202 4.90 -24.20 8.77
CA GLY A 202 3.99 -23.64 9.78
C GLY A 202 3.82 -22.10 9.77
N PHE A 203 4.56 -21.34 8.96
CA PHE A 203 4.38 -19.89 8.85
C PHE A 203 2.96 -19.55 8.37
N TYR A 204 2.48 -20.31 7.39
CA TYR A 204 1.20 -20.11 6.72
C TYR A 204 -0.01 -20.55 7.57
N ASP A 205 0.21 -21.29 8.67
CA ASP A 205 -0.86 -21.63 9.62
C ASP A 205 -1.33 -20.40 10.41
N TYR A 206 -0.45 -19.40 10.55
CA TYR A 206 -0.72 -18.16 11.29
C TYR A 206 -0.93 -16.94 10.40
N TRP A 207 -0.47 -17.02 9.15
CA TRP A 207 -0.41 -15.90 8.23
C TRP A 207 -1.01 -16.26 6.88
N ASN A 208 -1.86 -15.38 6.37
CA ASN A 208 -2.41 -15.48 5.02
C ASN A 208 -2.05 -14.20 4.25
N PRO A 209 -0.85 -14.09 3.65
CA PRO A 209 -0.44 -12.89 2.93
C PRO A 209 -1.43 -12.50 1.81
N GLY A 210 -1.59 -11.19 1.58
CA GLY A 210 -2.44 -10.64 0.53
C GLY A 210 -3.70 -9.92 1.04
N GLU A 211 -4.39 -9.25 0.11
CA GLU A 211 -5.54 -8.38 0.42
C GLU A 211 -6.71 -9.17 1.06
N SER A 212 -6.94 -10.41 0.63
CA SER A 212 -7.96 -11.30 1.20
C SER A 212 -7.68 -11.62 2.66
N GLY A 213 -6.43 -11.92 3.00
CA GLY A 213 -5.98 -12.16 4.37
C GLY A 213 -6.10 -10.93 5.24
N ALA A 214 -5.73 -9.77 4.71
CA ALA A 214 -5.87 -8.50 5.42
C ALA A 214 -7.33 -8.21 5.78
N LYS A 215 -8.26 -8.41 4.82
CA LYS A 215 -9.70 -8.27 5.05
C LYS A 215 -10.22 -9.26 6.09
N LYS A 216 -9.77 -10.52 6.05
CA LYS A 216 -10.16 -11.54 7.04
C LYS A 216 -9.66 -11.17 8.43
N ALA A 217 -8.39 -10.81 8.57
CA ALA A 217 -7.78 -10.40 9.83
C ALA A 217 -8.49 -9.18 10.45
N LEU A 218 -8.79 -8.14 9.64
CA LEU A 218 -9.54 -6.98 10.13
C LEU A 218 -10.95 -7.37 10.59
N LYS A 219 -11.68 -8.18 9.81
CA LYS A 219 -13.03 -8.63 10.15
C LYS A 219 -13.06 -9.43 11.45
N GLU A 220 -12.10 -10.33 11.64
CA GLU A 220 -11.99 -11.13 12.86
C GLU A 220 -11.62 -10.26 14.06
N PHE A 221 -10.67 -9.34 13.88
CA PHE A 221 -10.28 -8.38 14.91
C PHE A 221 -11.46 -7.51 15.35
N ALA A 222 -12.17 -6.89 14.40
CA ALA A 222 -13.31 -6.02 14.65
C ALA A 222 -14.45 -6.73 15.40
N LYS A 223 -14.68 -8.02 15.11
CA LYS A 223 -15.76 -8.80 15.75
C LYS A 223 -15.45 -9.30 17.15
N ARG A 224 -14.18 -9.59 17.47
CA ARG A 224 -13.83 -10.42 18.64
C ARG A 224 -12.85 -9.76 19.60
N ALA A 225 -11.86 -9.06 19.08
CA ALA A 225 -10.70 -8.62 19.84
C ALA A 225 -10.66 -7.11 20.04
N ALA A 226 -11.28 -6.34 19.15
CA ALA A 226 -11.26 -4.89 19.17
C ALA A 226 -11.78 -4.32 20.49
N GLU A 227 -12.87 -4.83 21.06
CA GLU A 227 -13.42 -4.36 22.34
C GLU A 227 -12.47 -4.59 23.52
N SER A 228 -11.88 -5.78 23.61
CA SER A 228 -10.92 -6.14 24.66
C SER A 228 -9.47 -5.70 24.39
N TYR A 229 -9.23 -4.94 23.30
CA TYR A 229 -7.89 -4.60 22.83
C TYR A 229 -7.07 -3.85 23.89
N ASN A 230 -7.69 -2.90 24.60
CA ASN A 230 -7.02 -2.09 25.61
C ASN A 230 -6.33 -2.93 26.70
N GLU A 231 -6.92 -4.06 27.06
CA GLU A 231 -6.39 -4.97 28.08
C GLU A 231 -5.48 -6.05 27.46
N LYS A 232 -5.95 -6.72 26.41
CA LYS A 232 -5.27 -7.90 25.87
C LYS A 232 -4.04 -7.59 25.01
N ARG A 233 -3.86 -6.35 24.53
CA ARG A 233 -2.67 -5.97 23.74
C ARG A 233 -1.33 -6.20 24.45
N ASN A 234 -1.34 -6.20 25.79
CA ASN A 234 -0.16 -6.40 26.62
C ASN A 234 0.02 -7.87 27.06
N ARG A 235 -0.83 -8.78 26.58
CA ARG A 235 -0.82 -10.21 26.94
C ARG A 235 -0.33 -11.04 25.75
N PRO A 236 0.98 -11.38 25.71
CA PRO A 236 1.55 -12.12 24.57
C PRO A 236 1.02 -13.55 24.46
N ASP A 237 0.47 -14.10 25.55
CA ASP A 237 -0.16 -15.42 25.63
C ASP A 237 -1.56 -15.45 25.01
N LEU A 238 -2.17 -14.30 24.72
CA LEU A 238 -3.53 -14.20 24.18
C LEU A 238 -3.52 -13.66 22.74
N PRO A 239 -4.47 -14.09 21.89
CA PRO A 239 -4.71 -13.46 20.59
C PRO A 239 -5.41 -12.10 20.76
N GLY A 240 -4.70 -11.14 21.35
CA GLY A 240 -5.22 -9.83 21.76
C GLY A 240 -5.02 -8.69 20.76
N THR A 241 -4.28 -8.92 19.67
CA THR A 241 -3.94 -7.89 18.67
C THR A 241 -4.52 -8.22 17.29
N SER A 242 -4.51 -7.24 16.38
CA SER A 242 -5.11 -7.41 15.05
C SER A 242 -4.29 -8.26 14.09
N ARG A 243 -2.99 -8.44 14.35
CA ARG A 243 -2.03 -9.04 13.41
C ARG A 243 -2.02 -8.39 12.02
N LEU A 244 -2.43 -7.11 11.91
CA LEU A 244 -2.47 -6.37 10.65
C LEU A 244 -1.15 -5.70 10.26
N SER A 245 -0.10 -5.78 11.09
CA SER A 245 1.18 -5.10 10.82
C SER A 245 1.84 -5.49 9.48
N PRO A 246 1.99 -6.78 9.10
CA PRO A 246 2.57 -7.11 7.79
C PRO A 246 1.65 -6.69 6.63
N HIS A 247 0.33 -6.84 6.78
CA HIS A 247 -0.64 -6.37 5.79
C HIS A 247 -0.55 -4.84 5.55
N LEU A 248 -0.36 -4.06 6.61
CA LEU A 248 -0.13 -2.62 6.54
C LEU A 248 1.23 -2.26 5.93
N HIS A 249 2.25 -3.08 6.15
CA HIS A 249 3.59 -2.88 5.58
C HIS A 249 3.61 -3.11 4.07
N PHE A 250 2.97 -4.18 3.58
CA PHE A 250 2.84 -4.47 2.15
C PHE A 250 1.68 -3.75 1.47
N GLY A 251 0.91 -2.96 2.23
CA GLY A 251 -0.22 -2.16 1.75
C GLY A 251 -1.35 -3.01 1.17
N GLU A 252 -1.56 -4.19 1.72
CA GLU A 252 -2.69 -5.09 1.43
C GLU A 252 -3.99 -4.59 2.06
N ILE A 253 -3.88 -3.65 3.01
CA ILE A 253 -4.98 -2.88 3.58
C ILE A 253 -4.51 -1.46 3.85
N SER A 254 -5.37 -0.48 3.60
CA SER A 254 -5.06 0.91 3.94
C SER A 254 -5.45 1.23 5.39
N PRO A 255 -4.79 2.22 6.02
CA PRO A 255 -5.23 2.70 7.32
C PRO A 255 -6.64 3.33 7.27
N LYS A 256 -7.09 3.85 6.10
CA LYS A 256 -8.45 4.37 5.92
C LYS A 256 -9.51 3.27 6.01
N GLN A 257 -9.23 2.09 5.43
CA GLN A 257 -10.11 0.92 5.54
C GLN A 257 -10.24 0.46 6.99
N ILE A 258 -9.12 0.41 7.72
CA ILE A 258 -9.12 0.08 9.15
C ILE A 258 -9.92 1.10 9.94
N TRP A 259 -9.65 2.39 9.72
CA TRP A 259 -10.35 3.49 10.38
C TRP A 259 -11.86 3.38 10.19
N HIS A 260 -12.31 3.28 8.94
CA HIS A 260 -13.73 3.21 8.62
C HIS A 260 -14.39 1.93 9.14
N SER A 261 -13.63 0.85 9.33
CA SER A 261 -14.16 -0.39 9.92
C SER A 261 -14.34 -0.33 11.44
N LEU A 262 -13.64 0.57 12.14
CA LEU A 262 -13.58 0.59 13.61
C LEU A 262 -14.11 1.87 14.26
N ALA A 263 -14.13 2.99 13.54
CA ALA A 263 -14.56 4.27 14.08
C ALA A 263 -16.07 4.31 14.42
N HIS A 264 -16.89 3.43 13.84
CA HIS A 264 -18.35 3.58 13.78
C HIS A 264 -18.74 4.96 13.18
N GLU A 265 -20.03 5.31 13.10
CA GLU A 265 -20.46 6.57 12.44
C GLU A 265 -20.02 7.84 13.19
N ASP A 266 -19.59 7.72 14.44
CA ASP A 266 -19.07 8.82 15.25
C ASP A 266 -17.55 9.00 15.06
N LYS A 267 -17.09 10.25 14.95
CA LYS A 267 -15.65 10.54 14.97
C LYS A 267 -15.04 10.00 16.27
N PRO A 268 -13.96 9.19 16.21
CA PRO A 268 -13.36 8.64 17.42
C PRO A 268 -12.81 9.78 18.27
N GLN A 269 -13.13 9.75 19.56
CA GLN A 269 -12.56 10.74 20.47
C GLN A 269 -11.06 10.47 20.65
N PRO A 270 -10.17 11.49 20.52
CA PRO A 270 -8.72 11.29 20.56
C PRO A 270 -8.21 10.57 21.82
N MET A 271 -8.93 10.69 22.93
CA MET A 271 -8.59 10.07 24.22
C MET A 271 -9.54 8.93 24.62
N SER A 272 -10.25 8.34 23.66
CA SER A 272 -11.12 7.21 23.92
C SER A 272 -10.33 6.05 24.54
N LYS A 273 -10.84 5.53 25.66
CA LYS A 273 -10.32 4.33 26.33
C LYS A 273 -11.01 3.05 25.85
N SER A 274 -11.93 3.15 24.88
CA SER A 274 -12.51 1.95 24.27
C SER A 274 -11.42 1.15 23.56
N GLY A 275 -11.61 -0.16 23.42
CA GLY A 275 -10.67 -0.98 22.69
C GLY A 275 -10.45 -0.52 21.23
N PRO A 276 -11.50 -0.23 20.44
CA PRO A 276 -11.35 0.34 19.10
C PRO A 276 -10.63 1.70 19.09
N GLY A 277 -10.97 2.61 20.01
CA GLY A 277 -10.30 3.91 20.14
C GLY A 277 -8.81 3.77 20.47
N THR A 278 -8.49 2.84 21.38
CA THR A 278 -7.11 2.49 21.73
C THR A 278 -6.37 1.93 20.52
N TYR A 279 -6.99 1.05 19.75
CA TYR A 279 -6.38 0.50 18.53
C TYR A 279 -6.15 1.56 17.44
N LEU A 280 -7.11 2.47 17.22
CA LEU A 280 -6.93 3.58 16.28
C LEU A 280 -5.79 4.51 16.71
N ARG A 281 -5.55 4.68 18.02
CA ARG A 281 -4.37 5.40 18.53
C ARG A 281 -3.06 4.70 18.17
N GLU A 282 -3.03 3.37 18.08
CA GLU A 282 -1.86 2.62 17.59
C GLU A 282 -1.66 2.76 16.08
N ILE A 283 -2.75 2.92 15.30
CA ILE A 283 -2.64 3.39 13.91
C ILE A 283 -2.06 4.81 13.90
N GLY A 284 -2.48 5.68 14.81
CA GLY A 284 -1.87 6.99 15.03
C GLY A 284 -0.36 6.92 15.29
N TRP A 285 0.11 5.95 16.09
CA TRP A 285 1.55 5.74 16.30
C TRP A 285 2.28 5.36 15.01
N ARG A 286 1.66 4.56 14.15
CA ARG A 286 2.19 4.29 12.80
C ARG A 286 2.29 5.57 11.98
N GLU A 287 1.27 6.43 11.98
CA GLU A 287 1.31 7.73 11.29
C GLU A 287 2.43 8.61 11.84
N PHE A 288 2.57 8.69 13.17
CA PHE A 288 3.61 9.48 13.83
C PHE A 288 5.03 8.98 13.53
N ALA A 289 5.22 7.68 13.31
CA ALA A 289 6.52 7.12 12.91
C ALA A 289 6.93 7.51 11.47
N HIS A 290 5.98 7.91 10.63
CA HIS A 290 6.25 8.44 9.28
C HIS A 290 6.40 9.97 9.24
N HIS A 291 6.07 10.64 10.35
CA HIS A 291 6.01 12.10 10.48
C HIS A 291 7.37 12.71 10.83
#